data_AF-A0A9D7YFN7-F1
#
_entry.id   AF-A0A9D7YFN7-F1
#
_cell.length_a   1.000
_cell.length_b   1.000
_cell.length_c   1.000
_cell.angle_alpha   90.00
_cell.angle_beta   90.00
_cell.angle_gamma   90.00
#
_symmetry.space_group_name_H-M   'P 1'
#
loop_
_entity.id
_entity.type
_entity.pdbx_description
1 polymer ?
#
loop_
_entity_poly.entity_id
_entity_poly.type
_entity_poly.pdbx_seq_one_letter_code
_entity_poly.pdbx_strand_id
1 'polypeptide(L)'
;MKQKQNEDLVYLLNILDQDEFWKAQIHQLDINRFKEIKMLPLLGNHIIEFGRPEKAESKLRKLMIFYTQILPQKKWSGFSNVSVKYEGQIVCN
;
A
#
# COMPACT_ATOMS: atom_id res chain seq x y z
N MET A 1 6.80 22.18 5.47
CA MET A 1 5.79 21.25 4.90
C MET A 1 6.34 20.38 3.75
N LYS A 2 7.03 20.92 2.73
CA LYS A 2 7.58 20.10 1.62
C LYS A 2 8.67 19.11 2.06
N GLN A 3 9.51 19.47 3.03
CA GLN A 3 10.65 18.66 3.51
C GLN A 3 10.21 17.39 4.26
N LYS A 4 9.30 17.53 5.24
CA LYS A 4 8.71 16.40 5.98
C LYS A 4 8.06 15.34 5.08
N GLN A 5 7.36 15.76 4.02
CA GLN A 5 6.73 14.82 3.09
C GLN A 5 7.75 14.03 2.25
N ASN A 6 8.92 14.59 1.99
CA ASN A 6 9.99 13.86 1.31
C ASN A 6 10.62 12.83 2.27
N GLU A 7 10.75 13.17 3.56
CA GLU A 7 11.18 12.24 4.61
C GLU A 7 10.19 11.07 4.74
N ASP A 8 8.88 11.34 4.76
CA ASP A 8 7.85 10.28 4.83
C ASP A 8 7.92 9.33 3.63
N LEU A 9 8.18 9.84 2.41
CA LEU A 9 8.33 9.01 1.22
C LEU A 9 9.60 8.14 1.29
N VAL A 10 10.74 8.73 1.67
CA VAL A 10 11.99 7.98 1.87
C VAL A 10 11.82 6.93 2.94
N TYR A 11 11.12 7.25 4.03
CA TYR A 11 10.80 6.31 5.10
C TYR A 11 9.96 5.12 4.59
N LEU A 12 8.90 5.39 3.82
CA LEU A 12 8.10 4.35 3.19
C LEU A 12 8.96 3.45 2.28
N LEU A 13 9.80 4.04 1.42
CA LEU A 13 10.66 3.29 0.51
C LEU A 13 11.64 2.38 1.28
N ASN A 14 12.23 2.87 2.37
CA ASN A 14 13.11 2.07 3.22
C ASN A 14 12.37 0.89 3.87
N ILE A 15 11.15 1.09 4.38
CA ILE A 15 10.34 -0.02 4.94
C ILE A 15 10.07 -1.07 3.86
N LEU A 16 9.67 -0.64 2.66
CA LEU A 16 9.35 -1.55 1.56
C LEU A 16 10.59 -2.34 1.10
N ASP A 17 11.78 -1.74 1.08
CA ASP A 17 13.01 -2.39 0.63
C ASP A 17 13.63 -3.33 1.68
N GLN A 18 13.46 -3.03 2.97
CA GLN A 18 14.00 -3.82 4.08
C GLN A 18 13.13 -5.02 4.46
N ASP A 19 11.84 -4.97 4.16
CA ASP A 19 10.91 -6.08 4.42
C ASP A 19 10.84 -7.01 3.21
N GLU A 20 11.22 -8.27 3.39
CA GLU A 20 11.28 -9.27 2.32
C GLU A 20 9.94 -9.47 1.61
N PHE A 21 8.83 -9.45 2.36
CA PHE A 21 7.50 -9.59 1.78
C PHE A 21 7.16 -8.37 0.93
N TRP A 22 7.32 -7.16 1.46
CA TRP A 22 6.99 -5.96 0.69
C TRP A 22 7.89 -5.77 -0.53
N LYS A 23 9.18 -6.07 -0.40
CA LYS A 23 10.15 -6.02 -1.51
C LYS A 23 9.78 -6.96 -2.64
N ALA A 24 9.32 -8.17 -2.32
CA ALA A 24 8.87 -9.13 -3.32
C ALA A 24 7.47 -8.79 -3.87
N GLN A 25 6.60 -8.24 -3.03
CA GLN A 25 5.19 -8.04 -3.36
C GLN A 25 4.93 -6.74 -4.12
N ILE A 26 5.62 -5.63 -3.82
CA ILE A 26 5.38 -4.32 -4.44
C ILE A 26 6.32 -4.13 -5.63
N HIS A 27 5.76 -4.18 -6.84
CA HIS A 27 6.54 -4.08 -8.08
C HIS A 27 6.72 -2.64 -8.56
N GLN A 28 5.68 -1.81 -8.39
CA GLN A 28 5.69 -0.43 -8.85
C GLN A 28 4.94 0.49 -7.87
N LEU A 29 5.47 1.70 -7.72
CA LEU A 29 4.81 2.82 -7.07
C LEU A 29 4.51 3.90 -8.11
N ASP A 30 3.26 4.31 -8.20
CA ASP A 30 2.84 5.47 -8.99
C ASP A 30 2.48 6.61 -8.05
N ILE A 31 3.09 7.77 -8.26
CA ILE A 31 2.92 8.96 -7.42
C ILE A 31 2.38 10.09 -8.29
N ASN A 32 1.17 10.53 -8.00
CA ASN A 32 0.55 11.60 -8.78
C ASN A 32 0.98 13.00 -8.29
N ARG A 33 0.53 14.05 -9.00
CA ARG A 33 0.79 15.46 -8.65
C ARG A 33 0.32 15.88 -7.24
N PHE A 34 -0.58 15.12 -6.63
CA PHE A 34 -1.10 15.34 -5.27
C PHE A 34 -0.35 14.53 -4.21
N LYS A 35 0.73 13.83 -4.60
CA LYS A 35 1.53 12.92 -3.76
C LYS A 35 0.73 11.75 -3.20
N GLU A 36 -0.36 11.39 -3.86
CA GLU A 36 -1.08 10.15 -3.55
C GLU A 36 -0.32 9.00 -4.23
N ILE A 37 -0.07 7.95 -3.47
CA ILE A 37 0.66 6.77 -3.92
C ILE A 37 -0.34 5.66 -4.25
N LYS A 38 -0.19 5.11 -5.45
CA LYS A 38 -0.75 3.81 -5.83
C LYS A 38 0.37 2.79 -5.90
N MET A 39 0.12 1.59 -5.40
CA MET A 39 1.08 0.49 -5.50
C MET A 39 0.49 -0.62 -6.38
N LEU A 40 1.32 -1.13 -7.28
CA LEU A 40 0.98 -2.30 -8.10
C LEU A 40 1.72 -3.50 -7.52
N PRO A 41 0.98 -4.54 -7.08
CA PRO A 41 1.58 -5.76 -6.59
C PRO A 41 2.10 -6.63 -7.75
N LEU A 42 3.10 -7.47 -7.49
CA LEU A 42 3.59 -8.48 -8.43
C LEU A 42 2.54 -9.57 -8.70
N LEU A 43 1.78 -9.95 -7.68
CA LEU A 43 0.75 -10.97 -7.75
C LEU A 43 -0.64 -10.38 -7.48
N GLY A 44 -1.61 -10.80 -8.28
CA GLY A 44 -2.98 -10.29 -8.25
C GLY A 44 -3.22 -9.18 -9.28
N ASN A 45 -4.49 -8.81 -9.45
CA ASN A 45 -4.93 -7.79 -10.42
C ASN A 45 -5.50 -6.55 -9.72
N HIS A 46 -5.27 -6.40 -8.41
CA HIS A 46 -5.78 -5.27 -7.65
C HIS A 46 -4.79 -4.10 -7.62
N ILE A 47 -5.32 -2.88 -7.63
CA ILE A 47 -4.54 -1.67 -7.35
C ILE A 47 -4.61 -1.38 -5.85
N ILE A 48 -3.47 -1.05 -5.24
CA ILE A 48 -3.41 -0.62 -3.84
C ILE A 48 -3.44 0.90 -3.78
N GLU A 49 -4.52 1.48 -3.28
CA GLU A 49 -4.61 2.91 -2.95
C GLU A 49 -4.03 3.16 -1.55
N PHE A 50 -2.73 3.44 -1.51
CA PHE A 50 -2.01 3.74 -0.27
C PHE A 50 -2.29 5.17 0.22
N GLY A 51 -2.46 6.08 -0.73
CA GLY A 51 -2.59 7.51 -0.51
C GLY A 51 -1.26 8.16 -0.15
N ARG A 52 -1.24 9.24 0.62
CA ARG A 52 0.01 9.92 1.03
C ARG A 52 0.93 9.03 1.88
N PRO A 53 2.26 9.25 1.88
CA PRO A 53 3.21 8.37 2.58
C PRO A 53 3.18 8.47 4.11
N GLU A 54 2.46 9.44 4.67
CA GLU A 54 2.29 9.60 6.12
C GLU A 54 1.68 8.35 6.79
N LYS A 55 2.11 8.09 8.04
CA LYS A 55 1.69 6.92 8.84
C LYS A 55 1.92 5.59 8.10
N ALA A 56 3.03 5.46 7.35
CA ALA A 56 3.33 4.33 6.48
C ALA A 56 3.14 2.96 7.15
N GLU A 57 3.71 2.76 8.34
CA GLU A 57 3.60 1.49 9.07
C GLU A 57 2.16 1.08 9.39
N SER A 58 1.33 2.04 9.81
CA SER A 58 -0.08 1.78 10.11
C SER A 58 -0.83 1.33 8.86
N LYS A 59 -0.55 1.97 7.72
CA LYS A 59 -1.13 1.61 6.44
C LYS A 59 -0.65 0.24 5.94
N LEU A 60 0.65 -0.04 6.06
CA LEU A 60 1.22 -1.35 5.71
C LEU A 60 0.70 -2.46 6.61
N ARG A 61 0.49 -2.21 7.91
CA ARG A 61 -0.15 -3.18 8.82
C ARG A 61 -1.56 -3.54 8.37
N LYS A 62 -2.37 -2.53 7.99
CA LYS A 62 -3.70 -2.77 7.42
C LYS A 62 -3.63 -3.53 6.11
N LEU A 63 -2.68 -3.20 5.25
CA LEU A 63 -2.47 -3.90 3.99
C LEU A 63 -2.04 -5.37 4.22
N MET A 64 -1.24 -5.64 5.24
CA MET A 64 -0.89 -7.00 5.65
C MET A 64 -2.12 -7.79 6.13
N ILE A 65 -3.02 -7.16 6.89
CA ILE A 65 -4.31 -7.77 7.26
C ILE A 65 -5.11 -8.12 6.01
N PHE A 66 -5.12 -7.25 4.99
CA PHE A 66 -5.75 -7.58 3.72
C PHE A 66 -5.14 -8.85 3.10
N TYR A 67 -3.81 -8.94 2.96
CA TYR A 67 -3.17 -10.11 2.35
C TYR A 67 -3.32 -11.41 3.15
N THR A 68 -3.33 -11.32 4.49
CA THR A 68 -3.33 -12.51 5.36
C THR A 68 -4.72 -12.99 5.77
N GLN A 69 -5.71 -12.09 5.83
CA GLN A 69 -7.03 -12.41 6.37
C GLN A 69 -8.16 -12.20 5.35
N ILE A 70 -8.11 -11.14 4.53
CA ILE A 70 -9.23 -10.79 3.64
C ILE A 70 -9.09 -11.46 2.28
N LEU A 71 -7.91 -11.33 1.65
CA LEU A 71 -7.63 -11.86 0.34
C LEU A 71 -7.80 -13.38 0.28
N PRO A 72 -7.37 -14.20 1.27
CA PRO A 72 -7.58 -15.65 1.22
C PRO A 72 -9.05 -16.09 1.33
N GLN A 73 -9.92 -15.25 1.92
CA GLN A 73 -11.35 -15.55 2.03
C GLN A 73 -12.11 -15.34 0.72
N LYS A 74 -11.55 -14.57 -0.22
CA LYS A 74 -12.10 -14.39 -1.56
C LYS A 74 -11.15 -14.99 -2.59
N LYS A 75 -11.63 -15.29 -3.79
CA LYS A 75 -10.71 -15.62 -4.89
C LYS A 75 -9.92 -14.35 -5.25
N TRP A 76 -8.67 -14.49 -5.66
CA TRP A 76 -7.77 -13.38 -6.07
C TRP A 76 -8.39 -12.44 -7.11
N SER A 77 -9.32 -12.93 -7.93
CA SER A 77 -10.08 -12.14 -8.91
C SER A 77 -11.24 -11.31 -8.32
N GLY A 78 -11.46 -11.39 -7.01
CA GLY A 78 -12.60 -10.78 -6.32
C GLY A 78 -12.38 -9.34 -5.88
N PHE A 79 -11.19 -8.78 -6.10
CA PHE A 79 -10.86 -7.40 -5.79
C PHE A 79 -10.14 -6.75 -6.96
N SER A 80 -10.65 -5.60 -7.38
CA SER A 80 -10.05 -4.68 -8.35
C SER A 80 -9.22 -3.60 -7.65
N ASN A 81 -9.58 -3.25 -6.41
CA ASN A 81 -8.91 -2.20 -5.64
C ASN A 81 -8.95 -2.50 -4.13
N VAL A 82 -7.86 -2.16 -3.45
CA VAL A 82 -7.77 -2.12 -1.99
C VAL A 82 -7.22 -0.77 -1.54
N SER A 83 -7.95 -0.08 -0.68
CA SER A 83 -7.59 1.24 -0.17
C SER A 83 -7.26 1.18 1.32
N VAL A 84 -6.06 1.64 1.67
CA VAL A 84 -5.60 1.81 3.06
C VAL A 84 -5.39 3.28 3.44
N LYS A 85 -5.82 4.21 2.59
CA LYS A 85 -5.64 5.65 2.81
C LYS A 85 -6.44 6.21 4.01
N TYR A 86 -7.55 5.58 4.38
CA TYR A 86 -8.43 6.03 5.47
C TYR A 86 -8.01 5.47 6.83
N GLU A 87 -8.06 6.30 7.87
CA GLU A 87 -7.68 5.86 9.22
C GLU A 87 -8.61 4.76 9.76
N GLY A 88 -8.05 3.70 10.33
CA GLY A 88 -8.80 2.59 10.92
C GLY A 88 -9.56 1.68 9.95
N GLN A 89 -9.50 1.92 8.63
CA GLN A 89 -10.31 1.18 7.66
C GLN A 89 -9.49 0.59 6.51
N ILE A 90 -9.99 -0.53 5.98
CA ILE A 90 -9.59 -1.13 4.71
C ILE A 90 -10.85 -1.14 3.83
N VAL A 91 -10.79 -0.52 2.67
CA VAL A 91 -11.92 -0.47 1.71
C VAL A 91 -11.54 -1.29 0.49
N CYS A 92 -12.38 -2.26 0.11
CA CYS A 92 -12.11 -3.15 -1.03
C CYS A 92 -13.29 -3.16 -2.00
N ASN A 93 -13.00 -3.11 -3.30
CA ASN A 93 -13.99 -3.19 -4.38
C ASN A 93 -13.66 -4.30 -5.37
#